data_AF-A0A0D7BSX6-F1
#
_entry.id   AF-A0A0D7BSX6-F1
#
_cell.length_a   1.000
_cell.length_b   1.000
_cell.length_c   1.000
_cell.angle_alpha   90.00
_cell.angle_beta   90.00
_cell.angle_gamma   90.00
#
_symmetry.space_group_name_H-M   'P 1'
#
loop_
_entity.id
_entity.type
_entity.pdbx_description
1 polymer ?
#
loop_
_entity_poly.entity_id
_entity_poly.type
_entity_poly.pdbx_seq_one_letter_code
_entity_poly.pdbx_strand_id
1 'polypeptide(L)'
;MTPKQDQGILAKTWNLVKIVLKTGIGRYRKLHFYGKAFIWFLGFFYICFGAFIIVVTPARIAQFTYDQATKLSHLRFGWLVLAGIITLVSFPPLIGHTTIVTLCGFAYGMKGFPIAAVSSVFGSALVFVLLRLCFSHRIRQWSIDNKKWQALESVVQAKGLPLIILTRMSPFPPWVYSNTLFSSIEAVSLWQFMVATCFVFPKILLHVWLGTRMAALSDGETRGHMDTQTKILNGCLVGAGILVAIFSSWLVYTLVQKHIRELEGIPADIDELAAEAIEDFDENAPLLHRSFDEEER
;
A
#
# COMPACT_ATOMS: atom_id res chain seq x y z
N MET A 1 22.37 -37.12 -16.92
CA MET A 1 21.44 -36.28 -17.70
C MET A 1 22.16 -35.89 -18.98
N THR A 2 21.64 -36.30 -20.14
CA THR A 2 22.40 -36.35 -21.40
C THR A 2 22.22 -35.07 -22.24
N PRO A 3 23.26 -34.62 -22.97
CA PRO A 3 23.28 -33.37 -23.74
C PRO A 3 22.23 -33.28 -24.88
N LYS A 4 21.56 -34.38 -25.23
CA LYS A 4 20.46 -34.38 -26.21
C LYS A 4 19.16 -33.79 -25.65
N GLN A 5 18.94 -33.82 -24.33
CA GLN A 5 17.70 -33.32 -23.72
C GLN A 5 17.68 -31.78 -23.62
N ASP A 6 18.83 -31.16 -23.35
CA ASP A 6 18.98 -29.68 -23.34
C ASP A 6 18.83 -29.06 -24.73
N GLN A 7 19.33 -29.71 -25.78
CA GLN A 7 19.15 -29.22 -27.16
C GLN A 7 17.68 -29.20 -27.58
N GLY A 8 16.87 -30.15 -27.10
CA GLY A 8 15.42 -30.18 -27.34
C GLY A 8 14.69 -29.02 -26.67
N ILE A 9 15.09 -28.64 -25.44
CA ILE A 9 14.50 -27.52 -24.70
C ILE A 9 14.90 -26.18 -25.33
N LEU A 10 16.16 -26.02 -25.74
CA LEU A 10 16.64 -24.83 -26.44
C LEU A 10 15.97 -24.65 -27.82
N ALA A 11 15.77 -25.73 -28.57
CA ALA A 11 15.05 -25.67 -29.84
C ALA A 11 13.56 -25.32 -29.66
N LYS A 12 12.91 -25.85 -28.61
CA LYS A 12 11.50 -25.58 -28.30
C LYS A 12 11.29 -24.14 -27.83
N THR A 13 12.18 -23.63 -26.97
CA THR A 13 12.16 -22.22 -26.52
C THR A 13 12.42 -21.25 -27.67
N TRP A 14 13.37 -21.56 -28.56
CA TRP A 14 13.64 -20.76 -29.76
C TRP A 14 12.44 -20.67 -30.71
N ASN A 15 11.72 -21.78 -30.89
CA ASN A 15 10.50 -21.81 -31.71
C ASN A 15 9.35 -21.03 -31.06
N LEU A 16 9.19 -21.12 -29.73
CA LEU A 16 8.20 -20.31 -28.99
C LEU A 16 8.51 -18.81 -29.11
N VAL A 17 9.77 -18.41 -28.96
CA VAL A 17 10.21 -17.01 -29.14
C VAL A 17 9.91 -16.52 -30.55
N LYS A 18 10.19 -17.32 -31.59
CA LYS A 18 9.84 -16.99 -32.97
C LYS A 18 8.34 -16.83 -33.18
N ILE A 19 7.51 -17.68 -32.60
CA ILE A 19 6.04 -17.60 -32.71
C ILE A 19 5.52 -16.34 -32.03
N VAL A 20 6.01 -16.03 -30.82
CA VAL A 20 5.63 -14.83 -30.07
C VAL A 20 6.04 -13.57 -30.82
N LEU A 21 7.27 -13.52 -31.34
CA LEU A 21 7.75 -12.39 -32.16
C LEU A 21 6.92 -12.22 -33.43
N LYS A 22 6.66 -13.32 -34.17
CA LYS A 22 5.90 -13.25 -35.43
C LYS A 22 4.44 -12.84 -35.19
N THR A 23 3.84 -13.31 -34.11
CA THR A 23 2.48 -12.94 -33.69
C THR A 23 2.42 -11.48 -33.21
N GLY A 24 3.41 -11.04 -32.44
CA GLY A 24 3.54 -9.66 -31.97
C GLY A 24 3.74 -8.67 -33.13
N ILE A 25 4.61 -9.00 -34.07
CA ILE A 25 4.84 -8.21 -35.30
C ILE A 25 3.57 -8.15 -36.16
N GLY A 26 2.85 -9.28 -36.29
CA GLY A 26 1.57 -9.33 -37.01
C GLY A 26 0.49 -8.42 -36.39
N ARG A 27 0.38 -8.41 -35.05
CA ARG A 27 -0.55 -7.53 -34.31
C ARG A 27 -0.13 -6.06 -34.37
N TYR A 28 1.17 -5.78 -34.23
CA TYR A 28 1.72 -4.44 -34.39
C TYR A 28 1.46 -3.86 -35.79
N ARG A 29 1.56 -4.68 -36.84
CA ARG A 29 1.33 -4.22 -38.22
C ARG A 29 -0.13 -3.84 -38.46
N LYS A 30 -1.08 -4.54 -37.83
CA LYS A 30 -2.53 -4.29 -37.86
C LYS A 30 -2.98 -3.09 -37.00
N LEU A 31 -2.11 -2.56 -36.14
CA LEU A 31 -2.44 -1.43 -35.27
C LEU A 31 -2.52 -0.12 -36.06
N HIS A 32 -3.53 0.69 -35.74
CA HIS A 32 -3.73 2.04 -36.29
C HIS A 32 -2.53 2.95 -35.94
N PHE A 33 -2.34 4.03 -36.72
CA PHE A 33 -1.18 4.93 -36.59
C PHE A 33 -0.93 5.40 -35.14
N TYR A 34 -1.99 5.78 -34.42
CA TYR A 34 -1.92 6.19 -33.01
C TYR A 34 -1.40 5.10 -32.07
N GLY A 35 -1.76 3.83 -32.30
CA GLY A 35 -1.27 2.72 -31.48
C GLY A 35 0.22 2.45 -31.69
N LYS A 36 0.71 2.60 -32.93
CA LYS A 36 2.15 2.51 -33.23
C LYS A 36 2.92 3.67 -32.59
N ALA A 37 2.39 4.89 -32.72
CA ALA A 37 2.97 6.08 -32.10
C ALA A 37 3.03 5.95 -30.56
N PHE A 38 1.99 5.42 -29.92
CA PHE A 38 1.96 5.16 -28.49
C PHE A 38 3.04 4.15 -28.05
N ILE A 39 3.22 3.05 -28.80
CA ILE A 39 4.26 2.04 -28.50
C ILE A 39 5.66 2.64 -28.63
N TRP A 40 5.92 3.43 -29.68
CA TRP A 40 7.21 4.12 -29.86
C TRP A 40 7.45 5.19 -28.79
N PHE A 41 6.42 5.96 -28.43
CA PHE A 41 6.49 6.92 -27.34
C PHE A 41 6.82 6.23 -26.01
N LEU A 42 6.14 5.13 -25.70
CA LEU A 42 6.37 4.36 -24.49
C LEU A 42 7.78 3.74 -24.47
N GLY A 43 8.24 3.20 -25.60
CA GLY A 43 9.61 2.69 -25.77
C GLY A 43 10.66 3.79 -25.58
N PHE A 44 10.45 4.96 -26.20
CA PHE A 44 11.32 6.12 -26.04
C PHE A 44 11.34 6.62 -24.59
N PHE A 45 10.18 6.72 -23.94
CA PHE A 45 10.07 7.06 -22.53
C PHE A 45 10.88 6.11 -21.64
N TYR A 46 10.77 4.79 -21.83
CA TYR A 46 11.56 3.82 -21.05
C TYR A 46 13.06 3.90 -21.35
N ILE A 47 13.47 4.18 -22.59
CA ILE A 47 14.87 4.41 -22.94
C ILE A 47 15.39 5.67 -22.23
N CYS A 48 14.66 6.78 -22.28
CA CYS A 48 15.00 8.01 -21.58
C CYS A 48 15.03 7.83 -20.07
N PHE A 49 14.09 7.07 -19.50
CA PHE A 49 14.03 6.77 -18.08
C PHE A 49 15.21 5.89 -17.64
N GLY A 50 15.54 4.86 -18.43
CA GLY A 50 16.73 4.03 -18.19
C GLY A 50 18.02 4.83 -18.30
N ALA A 51 18.16 5.67 -19.32
CA ALA A 51 19.30 6.58 -19.48
C ALA A 51 19.39 7.56 -18.33
N PHE A 52 18.27 8.11 -17.86
CA PHE A 52 18.20 8.98 -16.69
C PHE A 52 18.68 8.27 -15.43
N ILE A 53 18.29 7.01 -15.17
CA ILE A 53 18.78 6.23 -14.02
C ILE A 53 20.29 5.96 -14.11
N ILE A 54 20.82 5.73 -15.31
CA ILE A 54 22.25 5.47 -15.51
C ILE A 54 23.06 6.76 -15.31
N VAL A 55 22.60 7.87 -15.89
CA VAL A 55 23.25 9.19 -15.81
C VAL A 55 23.13 9.78 -14.41
N VAL A 56 21.93 9.76 -13.85
CA VAL A 56 21.65 10.15 -12.46
C VAL A 56 21.81 8.89 -11.61
N THR A 57 23.07 8.51 -11.40
CA THR A 57 23.43 7.33 -10.59
C THR A 57 22.55 7.24 -9.35
N PRO A 58 21.95 6.07 -9.01
CA PRO A 58 21.03 5.93 -7.88
C PRO A 58 21.56 6.50 -6.56
N ALA A 59 22.88 6.46 -6.37
CA ALA A 59 23.56 7.09 -5.26
C ALA A 59 23.31 8.60 -5.15
N ARG A 60 23.27 9.35 -6.26
CA ARG A 60 22.97 10.78 -6.24
C ARG A 60 21.52 11.08 -5.86
N ILE A 61 20.57 10.28 -6.33
CA ILE A 61 19.14 10.43 -5.99
C ILE A 61 18.94 10.14 -4.50
N ALA A 62 19.56 9.05 -4.02
CA ALA A 62 19.54 8.67 -2.62
C ALA A 62 20.15 9.76 -1.73
N GLN A 63 21.31 10.31 -2.13
CA GLN A 63 21.99 11.37 -1.40
C GLN A 63 21.20 12.69 -1.43
N PHE A 64 20.61 13.07 -2.56
CA PHE A 64 19.71 14.23 -2.61
C PHE A 64 18.50 14.05 -1.67
N THR A 65 17.90 12.86 -1.65
CA THR A 65 16.79 12.55 -0.75
C THR A 65 17.23 12.61 0.72
N TYR A 66 18.43 12.09 1.02
CA TYR A 66 19.08 12.18 2.32
C TYR A 66 19.30 13.64 2.75
N ASP A 67 19.90 14.46 1.91
CA ASP A 67 20.17 15.86 2.21
C ASP A 67 18.88 16.63 2.49
N GLN A 68 17.81 16.38 1.73
CA GLN A 68 16.52 17.03 1.94
C GLN A 68 15.84 16.55 3.24
N ALA A 69 15.93 15.25 3.54
CA ALA A 69 15.40 14.69 4.78
C ALA A 69 16.17 15.22 6.01
N THR A 70 17.48 15.35 5.92
CA THR A 70 18.35 15.88 6.97
C THR A 70 18.14 17.37 7.17
N LYS A 71 18.00 18.17 6.10
CA LYS A 71 17.61 19.58 6.22
C LYS A 71 16.27 19.73 6.94
N LEU A 72 15.29 18.89 6.60
CA LEU A 72 13.99 18.88 7.27
C LEU A 72 14.16 18.49 8.76
N SER A 73 15.02 17.52 9.07
CA SER A 73 15.22 17.07 10.45
C SER A 73 15.89 18.11 11.36
N HIS A 74 16.75 18.96 10.80
CA HIS A 74 17.39 20.07 11.52
C HIS A 74 16.47 21.27 11.78
N LEU A 75 15.35 21.40 11.07
CA LEU A 75 14.37 22.44 11.38
C LEU A 75 13.71 22.13 12.73
N ARG A 76 13.63 23.15 13.60
CA ARG A 76 13.03 23.06 14.95
C ARG A 76 11.62 22.44 14.95
N PHE A 77 10.87 22.64 13.86
CA PHE A 77 9.51 22.14 13.66
C PHE A 77 9.38 21.20 12.45
N GLY A 78 10.48 20.64 11.92
CA GLY A 78 10.40 19.72 10.78
C GLY A 78 9.56 18.48 11.04
N TRP A 79 9.48 18.04 12.31
CA TRP A 79 8.67 16.90 12.71
C TRP A 79 7.17 17.19 12.59
N LEU A 80 6.75 18.46 12.75
CA LEU A 80 5.37 18.89 12.51
C LEU A 80 5.01 18.82 11.03
N VAL A 81 5.96 19.04 10.13
CA VAL A 81 5.72 18.91 8.69
C VAL A 81 5.42 17.47 8.33
N LEU A 82 6.24 16.51 8.80
CA LEU A 82 5.97 15.09 8.57
C LEU A 82 4.68 14.63 9.27
N ALA A 83 4.42 15.09 10.50
CA ALA A 83 3.18 14.82 11.21
C ALA A 83 1.94 15.34 10.46
N GLY A 84 2.03 16.56 9.92
CA GLY A 84 1.01 17.19 9.10
C GLY A 84 0.78 16.44 7.80
N ILE A 85 1.84 15.99 7.12
CA ILE A 85 1.72 15.18 5.90
C ILE A 85 1.09 13.81 6.21
N ILE A 86 1.47 13.14 7.30
CA ILE A 86 0.82 11.87 7.71
C ILE A 86 -0.66 12.08 7.98
N THR A 87 -1.00 13.19 8.66
CA THR A 87 -2.38 13.55 8.94
C THR A 87 -3.14 13.80 7.63
N LEU A 88 -2.57 14.57 6.70
CA LEU A 88 -3.15 14.89 5.41
C LEU A 88 -3.34 13.63 4.55
N VAL A 89 -2.32 12.77 4.45
CA VAL A 89 -2.36 11.51 3.69
C VAL A 89 -3.29 10.48 4.36
N SER A 90 -3.77 10.72 5.58
CA SER A 90 -4.81 9.87 6.16
C SER A 90 -6.19 10.16 5.57
N PHE A 91 -6.38 11.30 4.90
CA PHE A 91 -7.62 11.69 4.22
C PHE A 91 -7.72 11.09 2.80
N PRO A 92 -8.90 10.58 2.41
CA PRO A 92 -9.17 10.22 1.01
C PRO A 92 -9.05 11.43 0.09
N PRO A 93 -8.44 11.31 -1.11
CA PRO A 93 -7.95 10.10 -1.81
C PRO A 93 -6.43 9.87 -1.71
N LEU A 94 -5.74 10.50 -0.75
CA LEU A 94 -4.28 10.60 -0.76
C LEU A 94 -3.62 9.27 -0.35
N ILE A 95 -2.94 8.59 -1.27
CA ILE A 95 -2.17 7.38 -0.98
C ILE A 95 -0.73 7.77 -0.62
N GLY A 96 -0.09 7.02 0.29
CA GLY A 96 1.34 7.21 0.58
C GLY A 96 1.71 7.14 2.07
N HIS A 97 0.79 6.78 2.96
CA HIS A 97 1.03 6.73 4.40
C HIS A 97 2.32 5.96 4.75
N THR A 98 2.46 4.73 4.24
CA THR A 98 3.64 3.87 4.41
C THR A 98 4.94 4.55 3.99
N THR A 99 4.92 5.30 2.88
CA THR A 99 6.08 6.04 2.37
C THR A 99 6.49 7.14 3.35
N ILE A 100 5.53 7.92 3.86
CA ILE A 100 5.81 9.02 4.79
C ILE A 100 6.27 8.49 6.15
N VAL A 101 5.71 7.37 6.62
CA VAL A 101 6.18 6.67 7.82
C VAL A 101 7.64 6.21 7.65
N THR A 102 7.98 5.65 6.49
CA THR A 102 9.36 5.27 6.18
C THR A 102 10.28 6.49 6.13
N LEU A 103 9.80 7.61 5.56
CA LEU A 103 10.52 8.89 5.55
C LEU A 103 10.73 9.46 6.96
N CYS A 104 9.83 9.23 7.92
CA CYS A 104 10.05 9.61 9.31
C CYS A 104 11.27 8.89 9.89
N GLY A 105 11.41 7.58 9.61
CA GLY A 105 12.59 6.82 9.98
C GLY A 105 13.85 7.26 9.24
N PHE A 106 13.69 7.60 7.96
CA PHE A 106 14.78 8.07 7.12
C PHE A 106 15.35 9.43 7.59
N ALA A 107 14.48 10.36 8.01
CA ALA A 107 14.86 11.70 8.46
C ALA A 107 15.27 11.78 9.93
N TYR A 108 14.59 11.04 10.82
CA TYR A 108 14.74 11.15 12.28
C TYR A 108 15.28 9.88 12.96
N GLY A 109 15.64 8.85 12.19
CA GLY A 109 16.02 7.56 12.74
C GLY A 109 14.87 6.93 13.54
N MET A 110 15.19 6.20 14.61
CA MET A 110 14.17 5.59 15.47
C MET A 110 13.34 6.62 16.25
N LYS A 111 13.81 7.88 16.39
CA LYS A 111 13.03 8.98 16.96
C LYS A 111 11.87 9.40 16.05
N GLY A 112 11.87 8.96 14.79
CA GLY A 112 10.74 9.08 13.86
C GLY A 112 9.54 8.22 14.23
N PHE A 113 9.71 7.16 15.03
CA PHE A 113 8.62 6.27 15.45
C PHE A 113 7.50 6.98 16.21
N PRO A 114 7.75 7.70 17.33
CA PRO A 114 6.68 8.38 18.04
C PRO A 114 5.99 9.45 17.18
N ILE A 115 6.74 10.14 16.30
CA ILE A 115 6.18 11.11 15.36
C ILE A 115 5.19 10.42 14.42
N ALA A 116 5.62 9.32 13.79
CA ALA A 116 4.79 8.56 12.86
C ALA A 116 3.57 7.93 13.55
N ALA A 117 3.77 7.30 14.71
CA ALA A 117 2.71 6.61 15.46
C ALA A 117 1.62 7.59 15.94
N VAL A 118 2.00 8.67 16.62
CA VAL A 118 1.05 9.66 17.14
C VAL A 118 0.32 10.36 16.00
N SER A 119 1.03 10.76 14.94
CA SER A 119 0.40 11.43 13.80
C SER A 119 -0.54 10.51 13.03
N SER A 120 -0.24 9.20 12.97
CA SER A 120 -1.11 8.21 12.34
C SER A 120 -2.42 8.02 13.11
N VAL A 121 -2.35 7.87 14.44
CA VAL A 121 -3.54 7.76 15.29
C VAL A 121 -4.35 9.05 15.26
N PHE A 122 -3.67 10.20 15.33
CA PHE A 122 -4.34 11.50 15.27
C PHE A 122 -5.02 11.72 13.92
N GLY A 123 -4.32 11.44 12.81
CA GLY A 123 -4.87 11.56 11.46
C GLY A 123 -6.05 10.63 11.22
N SER A 124 -5.98 9.37 11.65
CA SER A 124 -7.09 8.43 11.52
C SER A 124 -8.30 8.85 12.37
N ALA A 125 -8.07 9.30 13.61
CA ALA A 125 -9.12 9.81 14.49
C ALA A 125 -9.80 11.06 13.90
N LEU A 126 -9.02 11.98 13.33
CA LEU A 126 -9.54 13.19 12.71
C LEU A 126 -10.41 12.87 11.49
N VAL A 127 -9.96 11.97 10.61
CA VAL A 127 -10.73 11.48 9.46
C VAL A 127 -12.02 10.82 9.91
N PHE A 128 -11.96 9.97 10.93
CA PHE A 128 -13.12 9.29 11.48
C PHE A 128 -14.19 10.28 11.96
N VAL A 129 -13.78 11.30 12.72
CA VAL A 129 -14.70 12.33 13.24
C VAL A 129 -15.26 13.17 12.09
N LEU A 130 -14.41 13.66 11.18
CA LEU A 130 -14.84 14.52 10.09
C LEU A 130 -15.78 13.81 9.12
N LEU A 131 -15.50 12.56 8.76
CA LEU A 131 -16.36 11.80 7.86
C LEU A 131 -17.73 11.54 8.48
N ARG A 132 -17.80 11.21 9.77
CA ARG A 132 -19.08 11.04 10.47
C ARG A 132 -19.88 12.33 10.59
N LEU A 133 -19.22 13.44 10.91
CA LEU A 133 -19.90 14.73 11.02
C LEU A 133 -20.41 15.22 9.67
N CYS A 134 -19.63 15.06 8.60
CA CYS A 134 -19.99 15.58 7.28
C CYS A 134 -20.89 14.65 6.45
N PHE A 135 -20.80 13.32 6.64
CA PHE A 135 -21.40 12.35 5.71
C PHE A 135 -22.29 11.28 6.36
N SER A 136 -22.47 11.26 7.68
CA SER A 136 -23.29 10.24 8.38
C SER A 136 -24.67 10.03 7.75
N HIS A 137 -25.41 11.11 7.47
CA HIS A 137 -26.74 11.01 6.86
C HIS A 137 -26.72 10.34 5.48
N ARG A 138 -25.75 10.70 4.63
CA ARG A 138 -25.63 10.13 3.28
C ARG A 138 -25.21 8.66 3.32
N ILE A 139 -24.29 8.32 4.22
CA ILE A 139 -23.82 6.94 4.40
C ILE A 139 -24.96 6.06 4.89
N ARG A 140 -25.78 6.54 5.83
CA ARG A 140 -26.94 5.81 6.33
C ARG A 140 -27.98 5.53 5.23
N GLN A 141 -28.27 6.51 4.39
CA GLN A 141 -29.16 6.31 3.24
C GLN A 141 -28.60 5.24 2.28
N TRP A 142 -27.31 5.33 1.96
CA TRP A 142 -26.66 4.36 1.08
C TRP A 142 -26.57 2.94 1.68
N SER A 143 -26.37 2.82 3.00
CA SER A 143 -26.37 1.54 3.71
C SER A 143 -27.70 0.80 3.55
N ILE A 144 -28.83 1.51 3.67
CA ILE A 144 -30.18 0.93 3.57
C ILE A 144 -30.44 0.29 2.19
N ASP A 145 -29.83 0.80 1.13
CA ASP A 145 -30.04 0.31 -0.22
C ASP A 145 -29.07 -0.83 -0.60
N ASN A 146 -27.98 -1.02 0.15
CA ASN A 146 -26.92 -1.98 -0.17
C ASN A 146 -26.88 -3.18 0.79
N LYS A 147 -27.34 -4.34 0.31
CA LYS A 147 -27.34 -5.60 1.08
C LYS A 147 -25.95 -6.05 1.52
N LYS A 148 -24.92 -5.87 0.67
CA LYS A 148 -23.53 -6.24 1.03
C LYS A 148 -23.03 -5.38 2.18
N TRP A 149 -23.37 -4.09 2.15
CA TRP A 149 -23.00 -3.17 3.22
C TRP A 149 -23.71 -3.47 4.54
N GLN A 150 -25.01 -3.80 4.50
CA GLN A 150 -25.74 -4.24 5.70
C GLN A 150 -25.15 -5.51 6.30
N ALA A 151 -24.75 -6.47 5.46
CA ALA A 151 -24.04 -7.65 5.90
C ALA A 151 -22.74 -7.26 6.63
N LEU A 152 -21.92 -6.40 6.02
CA LEU A 152 -20.69 -5.89 6.64
C LEU A 152 -20.95 -5.18 7.99
N GLU A 153 -21.94 -4.30 8.06
CA GLU A 153 -22.30 -3.62 9.32
C GLU A 153 -22.71 -4.62 10.40
N SER A 154 -23.50 -5.64 10.06
CA SER A 154 -23.91 -6.69 11.00
C SER A 154 -22.73 -7.53 11.50
N VAL A 155 -21.78 -7.86 10.62
CA VAL A 155 -20.56 -8.60 10.98
C VAL A 155 -19.68 -7.78 11.91
N VAL A 156 -19.48 -6.50 11.61
CA VAL A 156 -18.69 -5.59 12.46
C VAL A 156 -19.38 -5.33 13.80
N GLN A 157 -20.71 -5.24 13.83
CA GLN A 157 -21.49 -5.11 15.07
C GLN A 157 -21.39 -6.36 15.95
N ALA A 158 -21.45 -7.55 15.35
CA ALA A 158 -21.36 -8.82 16.08
C ALA A 158 -19.94 -9.10 16.60
N LYS A 159 -18.92 -8.90 15.75
CA LYS A 159 -17.53 -9.24 16.08
C LYS A 159 -16.81 -8.12 16.85
N GLY A 160 -17.20 -6.86 16.65
CA GLY A 160 -16.70 -5.71 17.39
C GLY A 160 -15.19 -5.44 17.21
N LEU A 161 -14.53 -5.02 18.31
CA LEU A 161 -13.13 -4.58 18.31
C LEU A 161 -12.11 -5.60 17.75
N PRO A 162 -12.18 -6.91 18.08
CA PRO A 162 -11.27 -7.90 17.52
C PRO A 162 -11.21 -7.90 15.99
N LEU A 163 -12.36 -7.79 15.33
CA LEU A 163 -12.42 -7.74 13.87
C LEU A 163 -11.75 -6.47 13.34
N ILE A 164 -12.01 -5.31 13.97
CA ILE A 164 -11.41 -4.04 13.56
C ILE A 164 -9.87 -4.09 13.69
N ILE A 165 -9.36 -4.65 14.80
CA ILE A 165 -7.91 -4.86 15.00
C ILE A 165 -7.35 -5.74 13.88
N LEU A 166 -8.04 -6.84 13.58
CA LEU A 166 -7.62 -7.83 12.61
C LEU A 166 -7.54 -7.23 11.19
N THR A 167 -8.58 -6.51 10.76
CA THR A 167 -8.60 -5.76 9.49
C THR A 167 -7.62 -4.59 9.48
N ARG A 168 -7.25 -4.05 10.65
CA ARG A 168 -6.23 -2.99 10.72
C ARG A 168 -4.82 -3.49 10.56
N MET A 169 -4.56 -4.68 11.06
CA MET A 169 -3.29 -5.37 10.94
C MET A 169 -3.07 -5.95 9.55
N SER A 170 -4.14 -6.31 8.83
CA SER A 170 -4.02 -6.83 7.47
C SER A 170 -3.40 -5.80 6.52
N PRO A 171 -2.71 -6.28 5.47
CA PRO A 171 -2.19 -5.41 4.42
C PRO A 171 -3.31 -4.75 3.59
N PHE A 172 -4.52 -5.29 3.67
CA PHE A 172 -5.71 -4.90 2.94
C PHE A 172 -6.86 -4.64 3.91
N PRO A 173 -7.60 -3.53 3.83
CA PRO A 173 -7.50 -2.46 2.82
C PRO A 173 -6.33 -1.49 3.07
N PRO A 174 -5.88 -0.73 2.03
CA PRO A 174 -4.96 0.40 2.17
C PRO A 174 -5.40 1.40 3.25
N TRP A 175 -4.42 2.05 3.91
CA TRP A 175 -4.62 2.91 5.10
C TRP A 175 -5.83 3.86 4.99
N VAL A 176 -5.91 4.60 3.89
CA VAL A 176 -6.94 5.63 3.65
C VAL A 176 -8.33 5.05 3.48
N TYR A 177 -8.45 4.00 2.66
CA TYR A 177 -9.72 3.30 2.47
C TYR A 177 -10.21 2.70 3.77
N SER A 178 -9.28 2.12 4.52
CA SER A 178 -9.57 1.60 5.84
C SER A 178 -10.07 2.63 6.84
N ASN A 179 -9.49 3.84 6.89
CA ASN A 179 -10.01 4.91 7.73
C ASN A 179 -11.45 5.28 7.33
N THR A 180 -11.71 5.31 6.03
CA THR A 180 -13.04 5.63 5.47
C THR A 180 -14.06 4.54 5.80
N LEU A 181 -13.73 3.28 5.51
CA LEU A 181 -14.54 2.09 5.76
C LEU A 181 -15.07 2.07 7.21
N PHE A 182 -14.17 2.13 8.18
CA PHE A 182 -14.55 2.08 9.60
C PHE A 182 -15.25 3.35 10.09
N SER A 183 -14.96 4.52 9.47
CA SER A 183 -15.71 5.74 9.77
C SER A 183 -17.16 5.67 9.28
N SER A 184 -17.41 4.96 8.18
CA SER A 184 -18.73 4.81 7.56
C SER A 184 -19.64 3.81 8.29
N ILE A 185 -19.08 2.82 8.97
CA ILE A 185 -19.86 1.82 9.70
C ILE A 185 -20.32 2.41 11.04
N GLU A 186 -21.62 2.63 11.23
CA GLU A 186 -22.18 3.28 12.44
C GLU A 186 -21.85 2.52 13.74
N ALA A 187 -21.82 1.19 13.69
CA ALA A 187 -21.57 0.33 14.84
C ALA A 187 -20.17 0.50 15.47
N VAL A 188 -19.21 1.03 14.71
CA VAL A 188 -17.85 1.27 15.21
C VAL A 188 -17.85 2.52 16.08
N SER A 189 -17.19 2.49 17.24
CA SER A 189 -16.96 3.71 18.03
C SER A 189 -15.56 4.28 17.81
N LEU A 190 -15.39 5.60 18.01
CA LEU A 190 -14.09 6.25 17.84
C LEU A 190 -13.00 5.61 18.72
N TRP A 191 -13.32 5.25 19.97
CA TRP A 191 -12.34 4.63 20.86
C TRP A 191 -11.90 3.26 20.33
N GLN A 192 -12.84 2.43 19.86
CA GLN A 192 -12.53 1.12 19.30
C GLN A 192 -11.59 1.27 18.10
N PHE A 193 -11.87 2.24 17.23
CA PHE A 193 -11.05 2.53 16.07
C PHE A 193 -9.65 3.04 16.45
N MET A 194 -9.54 3.93 17.44
CA MET A 194 -8.25 4.43 17.93
C MET A 194 -7.42 3.30 18.56
N VAL A 195 -8.02 2.46 19.40
CA VAL A 195 -7.33 1.32 20.01
C VAL A 195 -6.89 0.33 18.95
N ALA A 196 -7.75 0.02 17.98
CA ALA A 196 -7.39 -0.83 16.85
C ALA A 196 -6.23 -0.25 16.02
N THR A 197 -6.18 1.07 15.87
CA THR A 197 -5.07 1.75 15.18
C THR A 197 -3.75 1.64 15.96
N CYS A 198 -3.79 1.66 17.29
CA CYS A 198 -2.58 1.45 18.10
C CYS A 198 -1.96 0.06 17.91
N PHE A 199 -2.76 -0.97 17.61
CA PHE A 199 -2.23 -2.30 17.31
C PHE A 199 -1.38 -2.32 16.03
N VAL A 200 -1.51 -1.32 15.14
CA VAL A 200 -0.71 -1.18 13.91
C VAL A 200 0.73 -0.71 14.20
N PHE A 201 1.05 -0.31 15.44
CA PHE A 201 2.38 0.18 15.80
C PHE A 201 3.57 -0.72 15.45
N PRO A 202 3.50 -2.07 15.58
CA PRO A 202 4.58 -2.95 15.13
C PRO A 202 4.87 -2.80 13.63
N LYS A 203 3.82 -2.64 12.81
CA LYS A 203 3.95 -2.36 11.37
C LYS A 203 4.61 -1.00 11.13
N ILE A 204 4.20 0.05 11.86
CA ILE A 204 4.82 1.38 11.76
C ILE A 204 6.29 1.32 12.17
N LEU A 205 6.61 0.62 13.26
CA LEU A 205 7.97 0.46 13.76
C LEU A 205 8.89 -0.21 12.74
N LEU A 206 8.42 -1.26 12.05
CA LEU A 206 9.16 -1.92 10.98
C LEU A 206 9.48 -0.95 9.82
N HIS A 207 8.53 -0.14 9.39
CA HIS A 207 8.74 0.82 8.30
C HIS A 207 9.68 1.96 8.70
N VAL A 208 9.57 2.45 9.93
CA VAL A 208 10.50 3.44 10.48
C VAL A 208 11.91 2.86 10.55
N TRP A 209 12.06 1.64 11.07
CA TRP A 209 13.35 0.94 11.14
C TRP A 209 13.96 0.74 9.75
N LEU A 210 13.14 0.32 8.76
CA LEU A 210 13.56 0.20 7.37
C LEU A 210 14.09 1.53 6.84
N GLY A 211 13.36 2.64 7.09
CA GLY A 211 13.79 3.99 6.75
C GLY A 211 15.14 4.37 7.35
N THR A 212 15.39 4.02 8.61
CA THR A 212 16.70 4.28 9.27
C THR A 212 17.85 3.58 8.56
N ARG A 213 17.64 2.33 8.10
CA ARG A 213 18.65 1.54 7.39
C ARG A 213 18.87 2.04 5.98
N MET A 214 17.79 2.45 5.31
CA MET A 214 17.86 3.09 4.00
C MET A 214 18.64 4.41 4.06
N ALA A 215 18.45 5.23 5.10
CA ALA A 215 19.20 6.46 5.29
C ALA A 215 20.71 6.21 5.43
N ALA A 216 21.11 5.24 6.25
CA ALA A 216 22.52 4.87 6.42
C ALA A 216 23.20 4.38 5.13
N LEU A 217 22.44 3.78 4.20
CA LEU A 217 22.93 3.37 2.89
C LEU A 217 22.94 4.51 1.85
N SER A 218 22.12 5.55 2.09
CA SER A 218 21.93 6.68 1.18
C SER A 218 22.89 7.83 1.45
N ASP A 219 23.35 7.97 2.69
CA ASP A 219 24.37 8.93 3.07
C ASP A 219 25.74 8.53 2.50
N GLY A 220 26.27 9.35 1.58
CA GLY A 220 27.55 9.13 0.93
C GLY A 220 28.75 9.16 1.89
N GLU A 221 28.68 9.93 2.97
CA GLU A 221 29.76 10.06 3.95
C GLU A 221 29.82 8.83 4.86
N THR A 222 28.69 8.48 5.50
CA THR A 222 28.57 7.23 6.27
C THR A 222 28.89 6.01 5.40
N ARG A 223 28.39 5.96 4.17
CA ARG A 223 28.70 4.88 3.21
C ARG A 223 30.17 4.87 2.80
N GLY A 224 30.84 6.01 2.72
CA GLY A 224 32.28 6.10 2.43
C GLY A 224 33.13 5.46 3.52
N HIS A 225 32.77 5.67 4.79
CA HIS A 225 33.48 5.15 5.96
C HIS A 225 33.12 3.71 6.35
N MET A 226 32.03 3.15 5.82
CA MET A 226 31.63 1.76 6.08
C MET A 226 32.49 0.75 5.32
N ASP A 227 32.93 -0.29 6.04
CA ASP A 227 33.57 -1.45 5.43
C ASP A 227 32.60 -2.16 4.45
N THR A 228 33.19 -2.86 3.47
CA THR A 228 32.44 -3.61 2.46
C THR A 228 31.54 -4.66 3.11
N GLN A 229 31.96 -5.28 4.21
CA GLN A 229 31.11 -6.22 4.96
C GLN A 229 29.91 -5.53 5.59
N THR A 230 30.07 -4.33 6.16
CA THR A 230 28.96 -3.58 6.76
C THR A 230 27.95 -3.10 5.72
N LYS A 231 28.42 -2.74 4.51
CA LYS A 231 27.54 -2.39 3.37
C LYS A 231 26.69 -3.57 2.95
N ILE A 232 27.31 -4.73 2.75
CA ILE A 232 26.60 -5.97 2.39
C ILE A 232 25.63 -6.35 3.51
N LEU A 233 26.05 -6.29 4.78
CA LEU A 233 25.20 -6.61 5.92
C LEU A 233 23.97 -5.69 6.01
N ASN A 234 24.14 -4.37 5.89
CA ASN A 234 23.00 -3.45 5.90
C ASN A 234 22.08 -3.66 4.68
N GLY A 235 22.64 -3.96 3.50
CA GLY A 235 21.85 -4.34 2.32
C GLY A 235 21.04 -5.62 2.55
N CYS A 236 21.66 -6.66 3.11
CA CYS A 236 20.99 -7.91 3.50
C CYS A 236 19.92 -7.67 4.57
N LEU A 237 20.16 -6.80 5.54
CA LEU A 237 19.18 -6.44 6.58
C LEU A 237 17.97 -5.71 6.00
N VAL A 238 18.17 -4.81 5.04
CA VAL A 238 17.06 -4.15 4.31
C VAL A 238 16.26 -5.19 3.52
N GLY A 239 16.95 -6.06 2.77
CA GLY A 239 16.31 -7.15 2.02
C GLY A 239 15.53 -8.10 2.92
N ALA A 240 16.12 -8.53 4.03
CA ALA A 240 15.47 -9.37 5.04
C ALA A 240 14.29 -8.64 5.69
N GLY A 241 14.41 -7.35 5.98
CA GLY A 241 13.32 -6.53 6.52
C GLY A 241 12.12 -6.44 5.58
N ILE A 242 12.36 -6.28 4.27
CA ILE A 242 11.30 -6.32 3.25
C ILE A 242 10.65 -7.70 3.20
N LEU A 243 11.44 -8.78 3.23
CA LEU A 243 10.91 -10.15 3.27
C LEU A 243 10.07 -10.40 4.54
N VAL A 244 10.51 -9.92 5.69
CA VAL A 244 9.75 -9.98 6.95
C VAL A 244 8.46 -9.18 6.84
N ALA A 245 8.48 -7.98 6.23
CA ALA A 245 7.26 -7.19 6.04
C ALA A 245 6.25 -7.90 5.13
N ILE A 246 6.72 -8.53 4.05
CA ILE A 246 5.89 -9.35 3.14
C ILE A 246 5.34 -10.57 3.90
N PHE A 247 6.20 -11.29 4.62
CA PHE A 247 5.82 -12.47 5.38
C PHE A 247 4.83 -12.15 6.51
N SER A 248 5.07 -11.08 7.27
CA SER A 248 4.12 -10.60 8.29
C SER A 248 2.79 -10.20 7.67
N SER A 249 2.80 -9.54 6.51
CA SER A 249 1.58 -9.19 5.78
C SER A 249 0.80 -10.44 5.36
N TRP A 250 1.51 -11.46 4.84
CA TRP A 250 0.93 -12.73 4.45
C TRP A 250 0.41 -13.55 5.63
N LEU A 251 1.17 -13.62 6.72
CA LEU A 251 0.80 -14.32 7.94
C LEU A 251 -0.43 -13.67 8.56
N VAL A 252 -0.45 -12.34 8.69
CA VAL A 252 -1.63 -11.63 9.19
C VAL A 252 -2.81 -11.89 8.29
N TYR A 253 -2.67 -11.79 6.96
CA TYR A 253 -3.75 -12.13 6.03
C TYR A 253 -4.29 -13.55 6.26
N THR A 254 -3.41 -14.52 6.47
CA THR A 254 -3.81 -15.92 6.68
C THR A 254 -4.49 -16.11 8.04
N LEU A 255 -3.99 -15.45 9.10
CA LEU A 255 -4.64 -15.46 10.42
C LEU A 255 -6.01 -14.78 10.37
N VAL A 256 -6.12 -13.65 9.66
CA VAL A 256 -7.37 -12.92 9.46
C VAL A 256 -8.41 -13.83 8.82
N GLN A 257 -8.04 -14.46 7.70
CA GLN A 257 -8.90 -15.38 6.96
C GLN A 257 -9.31 -16.60 7.79
N LYS A 258 -8.38 -17.14 8.59
CA LYS A 258 -8.66 -18.28 9.46
C LYS A 258 -9.60 -17.91 10.60
N HIS A 259 -9.41 -16.75 11.23
CA HIS A 259 -10.23 -16.30 12.34
C HIS A 259 -11.62 -15.86 11.89
N ILE A 260 -11.75 -15.30 10.68
CA ILE A 260 -13.06 -15.02 10.07
C ILE A 260 -13.86 -16.32 9.92
N ARG A 261 -13.23 -17.42 9.48
CA ARG A 261 -13.85 -18.74 9.33
C ARG A 261 -14.21 -19.45 10.63
N GLU A 262 -13.48 -19.19 11.72
CA GLU A 262 -13.71 -19.81 13.04
C GLU A 262 -14.73 -19.05 13.90
N LEU A 263 -15.14 -17.84 13.49
CA LEU A 263 -16.17 -17.07 14.19
C LEU A 263 -17.57 -17.60 13.84
N GLU A 264 -17.90 -18.77 14.39
CA GLU A 264 -19.23 -19.37 14.38
C GLU A 264 -20.26 -18.44 15.04
N GLY A 265 -21.30 -18.06 14.29
CA GLY A 265 -22.41 -17.24 14.80
C GLY A 265 -23.13 -16.40 13.74
N ILE A 266 -22.53 -16.23 12.56
CA ILE A 266 -23.13 -15.50 11.43
C ILE A 266 -23.38 -16.50 10.28
N PRO A 267 -24.56 -16.48 9.62
CA PRO A 267 -24.81 -17.27 8.43
C PRO A 267 -23.73 -17.08 7.37
N ALA A 268 -23.28 -18.17 6.73
CA ALA A 268 -22.14 -18.16 5.81
C ALA A 268 -22.35 -17.22 4.61
N ASP A 269 -23.60 -17.06 4.17
CA ASP A 269 -24.01 -16.12 3.12
C ASP A 269 -23.79 -14.66 3.53
N ILE A 270 -24.01 -14.30 4.80
CA ILE A 270 -23.79 -12.94 5.30
C ILE A 270 -22.29 -12.64 5.44
N ASP A 271 -21.49 -13.60 5.90
CA ASP A 271 -20.04 -13.43 6.01
C ASP A 271 -19.38 -13.31 4.62
N GLU A 272 -19.85 -14.06 3.63
CA GLU A 272 -19.44 -13.93 2.22
C GLU A 272 -19.80 -12.56 1.64
N LEU A 273 -21.04 -12.10 1.82
CA LEU A 273 -21.48 -10.77 1.40
C LEU A 273 -20.69 -9.63 2.06
N ALA A 274 -20.31 -9.80 3.34
CA ALA A 274 -19.48 -8.84 4.05
C ALA A 274 -18.04 -8.83 3.53
N ALA A 275 -17.47 -9.99 3.19
CA ALA A 275 -16.16 -10.09 2.57
C ALA A 275 -16.15 -9.41 1.19
N GLU A 276 -17.15 -9.70 0.35
CA GLU A 276 -17.35 -9.03 -0.93
C GLU A 276 -17.50 -7.51 -0.76
N ALA A 277 -18.20 -7.03 0.27
CA ALA A 277 -18.34 -5.60 0.53
C ALA A 277 -16.98 -4.91 0.77
N ILE A 278 -16.05 -5.59 1.46
CA ILE A 278 -14.70 -5.07 1.71
C ILE A 278 -13.85 -5.11 0.43
N GLU A 279 -13.97 -6.17 -0.38
CA GLU A 279 -13.28 -6.29 -1.67
C GLU A 279 -13.77 -5.25 -2.68
N ASP A 280 -15.10 -5.11 -2.83
CA ASP A 280 -15.73 -4.12 -3.71
C ASP A 280 -15.39 -2.68 -3.30
N PHE A 281 -15.27 -2.42 -1.99
CA PHE A 281 -14.87 -1.11 -1.47
C PHE A 281 -13.42 -0.74 -1.83
N ASP A 282 -12.56 -1.73 -2.11
CA ASP A 282 -11.18 -1.50 -2.55
C ASP A 282 -11.04 -1.46 -4.07
N GLU A 283 -11.73 -2.34 -4.81
CA GLU A 283 -11.65 -2.41 -6.28
C GLU A 283 -12.43 -1.30 -6.98
N ASN A 284 -13.51 -0.80 -6.38
CA ASN A 284 -14.36 0.23 -6.97
C ASN A 284 -14.44 1.46 -6.06
N ALA A 285 -13.84 2.58 -6.51
CA ALA A 285 -14.21 3.89 -6.01
C ALA A 285 -15.71 4.11 -6.32
N PRO A 286 -16.62 4.11 -5.32
CA PRO A 286 -18.07 4.08 -5.56
C PRO A 286 -18.61 5.36 -6.24
N LEU A 287 -17.75 6.35 -6.47
CA LEU A 287 -18.09 7.67 -7.01
C LEU A 287 -17.83 7.83 -8.51
N LEU A 288 -17.32 6.81 -9.22
CA LEU A 288 -17.02 6.90 -10.66
C LEU A 288 -17.88 6.00 -11.55
N HIS A 289 -18.59 5.01 -11.00
CA HIS A 289 -19.64 4.31 -11.74
C HIS A 289 -20.99 4.95 -11.46
N ARG A 290 -21.28 6.03 -12.19
CA ARG A 290 -22.65 6.37 -12.55
C ARG A 290 -23.01 5.41 -13.67
N SER A 291 -23.69 4.30 -13.36
CA SER A 291 -24.51 3.64 -14.37
C SER A 291 -25.66 4.59 -14.70
N PHE A 292 -25.40 5.52 -15.62
CA PHE A 292 -26.44 5.95 -16.54
C PHE A 292 -26.68 4.78 -17.51
N ASP A 293 -27.32 3.73 -17.00
CA ASP A 293 -28.14 2.93 -17.87
C ASP A 293 -29.48 3.65 -17.88
N GLU A 294 -29.67 4.43 -18.95
CA GLU A 294 -30.98 4.81 -19.42
C GLU A 294 -31.82 3.53 -19.48
N GLU A 295 -32.71 3.38 -18.49
CA GLU A 295 -33.84 2.47 -18.63
C GLU A 295 -34.68 3.03 -19.78
N GLU A 296 -34.54 2.36 -20.90
CA GLU A 296 -35.41 2.39 -22.06
C GLU A 296 -36.88 2.26 -21.61
N ARG A 297 -37.55 3.39 -21.36
CA ARG A 297 -39.00 3.62 -21.48
C ARG A 297 -39.32 5.07 -21.79
#